data_AF-A0A944Y5W3-F1
#
_entry.id   AF-A0A944Y5W3-F1
#
_cell.length_a   1.000
_cell.length_b   1.000
_cell.length_c   1.000
_cell.angle_alpha   90.00
_cell.angle_beta   90.00
_cell.angle_gamma   90.00
#
_symmetry.space_group_name_H-M   'P 1'
#
loop_
_entity.id
_entity.type
_entity.pdbx_description
1 polymer ?
#
loop_
_entity_poly.entity_id
_entity_poly.type
_entity_poly.pdbx_seq_one_letter_code
_entity_poly.pdbx_strand_id
1 'polypeptide(L)'
;MLSFKSKILCLLFLLPLIANGGGFSDGECLNANFKTAVEHKGKPFGMSKSQLNLQKEGCVVTLNHEAMFMKKGWVLDVCRGPVHIKTQNDDVTKREAHCSVGGNSNFCGTLKKIQGILQDDGLIFASGEKEDLSSDHGKVYCAYILLNSYLGEGVVFSRHKQYPTSFIHREGKKIKATKVQAVAKPILPSEGKPNQAATYSDQQPSGVTDPSVSTGSF
;
A
#
# COMPACT_ATOMS: atom_id res chain seq x y z
N MET A 1 59.73 51.09 9.86
CA MET A 1 58.34 51.39 9.43
C MET A 1 57.84 50.26 8.54
N LEU A 2 56.53 50.04 8.54
CA LEU A 2 55.73 49.03 7.81
C LEU A 2 55.57 47.65 8.48
N SER A 3 54.65 47.65 9.45
CA SER A 3 53.89 46.51 9.94
C SER A 3 52.80 46.12 8.94
N PHE A 4 52.63 44.82 8.65
CA PHE A 4 51.39 44.30 8.09
C PHE A 4 50.73 43.35 9.10
N LYS A 5 49.67 43.88 9.73
CA LYS A 5 48.73 43.14 10.56
C LYS A 5 47.73 42.44 9.64
N SER A 6 47.83 41.13 9.44
CA SER A 6 46.73 40.36 8.86
C SER A 6 45.99 39.62 9.97
N LYS A 7 44.99 40.29 10.52
CA LYS A 7 43.93 39.69 11.34
C LYS A 7 42.70 39.51 10.43
N ILE A 8 42.60 38.38 9.76
CA ILE A 8 41.37 37.88 9.16
C ILE A 8 41.27 36.44 9.68
N LEU A 9 40.76 36.22 10.88
CA LEU A 9 39.32 36.04 11.13
C LEU A 9 38.67 35.17 10.04
N CYS A 10 39.19 33.95 9.85
CA CYS A 10 38.47 32.88 9.17
C CYS A 10 37.44 32.26 10.15
N LEU A 11 36.54 33.10 10.66
CA LEU A 11 35.45 32.79 11.59
C LEU A 11 34.11 32.74 10.84
N LEU A 12 34.05 32.05 9.70
CA LEU A 12 32.86 32.09 8.83
C LEU A 12 32.59 30.79 8.06
N PHE A 13 32.89 29.62 8.63
CA PHE A 13 32.36 28.35 8.11
C PHE A 13 32.03 27.34 9.22
N LEU A 14 31.46 27.83 10.32
CA LEU A 14 30.61 27.01 11.20
C LEU A 14 29.17 27.16 10.72
N LEU A 15 28.89 26.74 9.49
CA LEU A 15 27.51 26.41 9.15
C LEU A 15 27.16 25.18 9.99
N PRO A 16 26.16 25.22 10.88
CA PRO A 16 25.60 23.99 11.38
C PRO A 16 25.08 23.27 10.13
N LEU A 17 25.73 22.18 9.75
CA LEU A 17 25.07 21.10 9.06
C LEU A 17 23.95 20.69 10.01
N ILE A 18 22.80 21.34 9.88
CA ILE A 18 21.53 20.79 10.32
C ILE A 18 21.32 19.61 9.37
N ALA A 19 22.06 18.53 9.62
CA ALA A 19 21.69 17.23 9.14
C ALA A 19 20.31 17.02 9.77
N ASN A 20 19.27 17.27 8.97
CA ASN A 20 17.95 16.76 9.26
C ASN A 20 18.10 15.24 9.23
N GLY A 21 18.60 14.65 10.32
CA GLY A 21 18.54 13.22 10.61
C GLY A 21 17.12 12.80 10.96
N GLY A 22 16.13 13.44 10.34
CA GLY A 22 14.75 12.99 10.36
C GLY A 22 14.62 11.97 9.25
N GLY A 23 14.15 10.77 9.59
CA GLY A 23 13.81 9.78 8.58
C GLY A 23 12.77 10.29 7.59
N PHE A 24 12.56 9.52 6.53
CA PHE A 24 11.61 9.91 5.50
C PHE A 24 10.19 10.12 6.06
N SER A 25 9.49 11.10 5.51
CA SER A 25 8.09 11.39 5.79
C SER A 25 7.13 10.45 5.08
N ASP A 26 5.90 10.34 5.59
CA ASP A 26 4.81 9.58 4.96
C ASP A 26 4.58 9.99 3.50
N GLY A 27 4.67 11.30 3.21
CA GLY A 27 4.54 11.85 1.87
C GLY A 27 5.71 11.50 0.94
N GLU A 28 6.95 11.49 1.46
CA GLU A 28 8.12 11.04 0.70
C GLU A 28 8.00 9.56 0.35
N CYS A 29 7.64 8.70 1.30
CA CYS A 29 7.41 7.28 1.05
C CYS A 29 6.30 7.04 0.00
N LEU A 30 5.15 7.72 0.13
CA LEU A 30 4.05 7.59 -0.83
C LEU A 30 4.43 8.05 -2.24
N ASN A 31 5.30 9.06 -2.37
CA ASN A 31 5.70 9.60 -3.68
C ASN A 31 6.97 8.98 -4.26
N ALA A 32 7.76 8.27 -3.46
CA ALA A 32 8.99 7.63 -3.90
C ALA A 32 8.73 6.51 -4.93
N ASN A 33 9.67 6.35 -5.86
CA ASN A 33 9.76 5.18 -6.72
C ASN A 33 11.06 4.45 -6.37
N PHE A 34 10.97 3.15 -6.15
CA PHE A 34 12.16 2.37 -5.82
C PHE A 34 12.01 0.92 -6.23
N LYS A 35 13.15 0.26 -6.34
CA LYS A 35 13.28 -1.18 -6.48
C LYS A 35 14.35 -1.66 -5.51
N THR A 36 14.09 -2.77 -4.84
CA THR A 36 15.06 -3.43 -3.95
C THR A 36 14.85 -4.94 -3.99
N ALA A 37 15.92 -5.68 -3.71
CA ALA A 37 15.91 -7.12 -3.58
C ALA A 37 16.64 -7.49 -2.30
N VAL A 38 15.97 -8.26 -1.44
CA VAL A 38 16.54 -8.79 -0.20
C VAL A 38 16.71 -10.29 -0.37
N GLU A 39 17.93 -10.77 -0.21
CA GLU A 39 18.28 -12.18 -0.33
C GLU A 39 18.91 -12.69 0.95
N HIS A 40 18.44 -13.84 1.44
CA HIS A 40 19.07 -14.51 2.58
C HIS A 40 18.95 -16.03 2.46
N LYS A 41 19.76 -16.73 3.28
CA LYS A 41 19.70 -18.19 3.38
C LYS A 41 18.49 -18.60 4.20
N GLY A 42 17.74 -19.59 3.72
CA GLY A 42 16.55 -20.16 4.36
C GLY A 42 16.89 -21.23 5.41
N LYS A 43 15.99 -21.42 6.37
CA LYS A 43 16.06 -22.50 7.40
C LYS A 43 15.54 -23.83 6.81
N PRO A 44 15.94 -25.01 7.34
CA PRO A 44 16.77 -25.28 8.52
C PRO A 44 18.26 -25.59 8.28
N PHE A 45 18.81 -25.45 7.07
CA PHE A 45 20.23 -25.76 6.81
C PHE A 45 20.95 -24.75 5.91
N GLY A 46 20.35 -23.58 5.63
CA GLY A 46 20.92 -22.60 4.72
C GLY A 46 21.06 -23.08 3.27
N MET A 47 20.46 -24.24 2.93
CA MET A 47 20.51 -24.84 1.60
C MET A 47 19.53 -24.20 0.62
N SER A 48 18.41 -23.67 1.12
CA SER A 48 17.47 -22.90 0.31
C SER A 48 17.81 -21.42 0.36
N LYS A 49 17.54 -20.69 -0.72
CA LYS A 49 17.55 -19.23 -0.74
C LYS A 49 16.12 -18.72 -0.60
N SER A 50 15.94 -17.65 0.15
CA SER A 50 14.74 -16.82 0.12
C SER A 50 15.11 -15.50 -0.52
N GLN A 51 14.28 -15.03 -1.44
CA GLN A 51 14.46 -13.79 -2.15
C GLN A 51 13.14 -13.01 -2.17
N LEU A 52 13.19 -11.78 -1.65
CA LEU A 52 12.12 -10.81 -1.72
C LEU A 52 12.51 -9.72 -2.72
N ASN A 53 11.78 -9.62 -3.82
CA ASN A 53 11.88 -8.51 -4.76
C ASN A 53 10.71 -7.55 -4.52
N LEU A 54 11.02 -6.29 -4.26
CA LEU A 54 10.05 -5.25 -3.97
C LEU A 54 10.24 -4.09 -4.94
N GLN A 55 9.16 -3.66 -5.57
CA GLN A 55 9.15 -2.53 -6.49
C GLN A 55 7.96 -1.63 -6.17
N LYS A 56 8.19 -0.32 -6.15
CA LYS A 56 7.16 0.69 -5.98
C LYS A 56 7.24 1.70 -7.10
N GLU A 57 6.11 1.90 -7.77
CA GLU A 57 5.91 2.89 -8.83
C GLU A 57 4.64 3.70 -8.53
N GLY A 58 4.83 4.92 -8.04
CA GLY A 58 3.75 5.76 -7.55
C GLY A 58 2.96 5.07 -6.43
N CYS A 59 1.71 4.72 -6.70
CA CYS A 59 0.81 4.04 -5.76
C CYS A 59 0.86 2.50 -5.86
N VAL A 60 1.55 1.96 -6.86
CA VAL A 60 1.57 0.52 -7.12
C VAL A 60 2.79 -0.08 -6.43
N VAL A 61 2.55 -1.03 -5.53
CA VAL A 61 3.58 -1.84 -4.87
C VAL A 61 3.49 -3.25 -5.42
N THR A 62 4.57 -3.71 -6.04
CA THR A 62 4.72 -5.07 -6.53
C THR A 62 5.68 -5.83 -5.61
N LEU A 63 5.20 -6.95 -5.08
CA LEU A 63 5.95 -7.80 -4.16
C LEU A 63 6.07 -9.21 -4.75
N ASN A 64 7.29 -9.66 -4.99
CA ASN A 64 7.57 -11.01 -5.47
C ASN A 64 8.46 -11.73 -4.47
N HIS A 65 8.01 -12.89 -4.03
CA HIS A 65 8.70 -13.71 -3.06
C HIS A 65 8.99 -15.08 -3.66
N GLU A 66 10.26 -15.47 -3.62
CA GLU A 66 10.74 -16.76 -4.04
C GLU A 66 11.45 -17.43 -2.87
N ALA A 67 10.89 -18.52 -2.38
CA ALA A 67 11.48 -19.32 -1.31
C ALA A 67 11.40 -20.80 -1.66
N MET A 68 12.56 -21.47 -1.63
CA MET A 68 12.72 -22.85 -2.10
C MET A 68 12.23 -23.01 -3.56
N PHE A 69 11.05 -23.58 -3.77
CA PHE A 69 10.41 -23.83 -5.07
C PHE A 69 9.07 -23.10 -5.23
N MET A 70 8.70 -22.26 -4.28
CA MET A 70 7.45 -21.51 -4.32
C MET A 70 7.72 -20.08 -4.75
N LYS A 71 7.10 -19.68 -5.86
CA LYS A 71 7.07 -18.30 -6.34
C LYS A 71 5.69 -17.71 -6.07
N LYS A 72 5.64 -16.54 -5.45
CA LYS A 72 4.40 -15.84 -5.14
C LYS A 72 4.58 -14.37 -5.44
N GLY A 73 3.58 -13.77 -6.07
CA GLY A 73 3.62 -12.38 -6.46
C GLY A 73 2.30 -11.68 -6.21
N TRP A 74 2.38 -10.42 -5.79
CA TRP A 74 1.24 -9.55 -5.51
C TRP A 74 1.47 -8.17 -6.12
N VAL A 75 0.39 -7.58 -6.62
CA VAL A 75 0.34 -6.20 -7.13
C VAL A 75 -0.72 -5.45 -6.33
N LEU A 76 -0.31 -4.37 -5.68
CA LEU A 76 -1.14 -3.66 -4.71
C LEU A 76 -1.18 -2.18 -5.09
N ASP A 77 -2.34 -1.68 -5.52
CA ASP A 77 -2.55 -0.24 -5.75
C ASP A 77 -3.14 0.39 -4.49
N VAL A 78 -2.31 1.08 -3.72
CA VAL A 78 -2.70 1.65 -2.42
C VAL A 78 -3.57 2.90 -2.56
N CYS A 79 -3.74 3.44 -3.78
CA CYS A 79 -4.54 4.62 -4.07
C CYS A 79 -5.92 4.30 -4.66
N ARG A 80 -6.23 3.02 -4.92
CA ARG A 80 -7.53 2.59 -5.46
C ARG A 80 -8.37 1.88 -4.41
N GLY A 81 -9.63 2.29 -4.31
CA GLY A 81 -10.66 1.57 -3.57
C GLY A 81 -11.52 0.69 -4.51
N PRO A 82 -12.18 -0.36 -3.99
CA PRO A 82 -12.11 -0.87 -2.62
C PRO A 82 -10.76 -1.53 -2.32
N VAL A 83 -10.41 -1.67 -1.04
CA VAL A 83 -9.16 -2.32 -0.62
C VAL A 83 -9.13 -3.76 -1.13
N HIS A 84 -8.09 -4.13 -1.86
CA HIS A 84 -7.97 -5.43 -2.50
C HIS A 84 -6.50 -5.87 -2.62
N ILE A 85 -6.32 -7.17 -2.81
CA ILE A 85 -5.06 -7.81 -3.12
C ILE A 85 -5.21 -8.44 -4.50
N LYS A 86 -4.36 -8.07 -5.45
CA LYS A 86 -4.26 -8.73 -6.75
C LYS A 86 -3.02 -9.65 -6.75
N THR A 87 -3.18 -10.90 -7.15
CA THR A 87 -2.04 -11.82 -7.36
C THR A 87 -1.43 -11.61 -8.75
N GLN A 88 -0.22 -12.10 -8.98
CA GLN A 88 0.37 -12.10 -10.32
C GLN A 88 -0.41 -12.94 -11.35
N ASN A 89 -1.28 -13.85 -10.90
CA ASN A 89 -2.13 -14.66 -11.77
C ASN A 89 -3.49 -13.98 -12.04
N ASP A 90 -3.57 -12.66 -11.81
CA ASP A 90 -4.77 -11.83 -11.98
C ASP A 90 -5.95 -12.15 -11.03
N ASP A 91 -5.76 -12.99 -10.01
CA ASP A 91 -6.79 -13.20 -8.98
C ASP A 91 -6.91 -11.98 -8.08
N VAL A 92 -8.13 -11.45 -7.93
CA VAL A 92 -8.41 -10.29 -7.07
C VAL A 92 -9.25 -10.71 -5.88
N THR A 93 -8.71 -10.51 -4.68
CA THR A 93 -9.44 -10.70 -3.42
C THR A 93 -9.70 -9.36 -2.75
N LYS A 94 -10.96 -9.01 -2.52
CA LYS A 94 -11.37 -7.76 -1.89
C LYS A 94 -11.45 -7.89 -0.36
N ARG A 95 -11.25 -6.79 0.35
CA ARG A 95 -11.46 -6.70 1.79
C ARG A 95 -12.94 -6.55 2.09
N GLU A 96 -13.55 -7.57 2.68
CA GLU A 96 -14.96 -7.55 3.09
C GLU A 96 -15.15 -6.91 4.47
N ALA A 97 -14.24 -7.22 5.40
CA ALA A 97 -14.28 -6.73 6.78
C ALA A 97 -12.86 -6.57 7.33
N HIS A 98 -12.75 -5.97 8.53
CA HIS A 98 -11.49 -5.97 9.27
C HIS A 98 -11.08 -7.40 9.63
N CYS A 99 -9.79 -7.72 9.46
CA CYS A 99 -9.24 -8.98 9.95
C CYS A 99 -9.25 -9.01 11.49
N SER A 100 -10.24 -9.69 12.06
CA SER A 100 -10.30 -10.00 13.49
C SER A 100 -9.27 -11.06 13.88
N VAL A 101 -8.95 -11.14 15.17
CA VAL A 101 -8.19 -12.27 15.71
C VAL A 101 -8.94 -13.57 15.39
N GLY A 102 -8.28 -14.51 14.69
CA GLY A 102 -8.90 -15.75 14.23
C GLY A 102 -9.70 -15.66 12.92
N GLY A 103 -9.74 -14.51 12.24
CA GLY A 103 -10.36 -14.39 10.92
C GLY A 103 -9.61 -15.22 9.86
N ASN A 104 -10.36 -16.07 9.15
CA ASN A 104 -9.85 -17.04 8.17
C ASN A 104 -10.26 -16.72 6.72
N SER A 105 -10.65 -15.48 6.41
CA SER A 105 -10.94 -15.11 5.02
C SER A 105 -9.65 -15.18 4.17
N ASN A 106 -9.80 -15.48 2.87
CA ASN A 106 -8.68 -15.52 1.93
C ASN A 106 -7.87 -14.21 1.95
N PHE A 107 -8.56 -13.08 2.09
CA PHE A 107 -7.94 -11.77 2.24
C PHE A 107 -7.04 -11.72 3.49
N CYS A 108 -7.55 -12.10 4.66
CA CYS A 108 -6.81 -12.03 5.92
C CYS A 108 -5.64 -13.02 5.97
N GLY A 109 -5.78 -14.21 5.40
CA GLY A 109 -4.68 -15.16 5.24
C GLY A 109 -3.58 -14.58 4.34
N THR A 110 -3.95 -13.93 3.24
CA THR A 110 -3.00 -13.31 2.31
C THR A 110 -2.31 -12.09 2.93
N LEU A 111 -3.04 -11.25 3.67
CA LEU A 111 -2.49 -10.13 4.43
C LEU A 111 -1.42 -10.59 5.42
N LYS A 112 -1.75 -11.56 6.28
CA LYS A 112 -0.78 -12.10 7.27
C LYS A 112 0.49 -12.62 6.59
N LYS A 113 0.34 -13.24 5.43
CA LYS A 113 1.46 -13.74 4.66
C LYS A 113 2.32 -12.64 4.04
N ILE A 114 1.71 -11.60 3.46
CA ILE A 114 2.45 -10.43 2.97
C ILE A 114 3.20 -9.75 4.12
N GLN A 115 2.54 -9.56 5.27
CA GLN A 115 3.16 -8.98 6.47
C GLN A 115 4.34 -9.82 6.96
N GLY A 116 4.16 -11.14 7.09
CA GLY A 116 5.23 -12.06 7.49
C GLY A 116 6.42 -12.01 6.54
N ILE A 117 6.20 -12.00 5.22
CA ILE A 117 7.28 -11.90 4.23
C ILE A 117 8.03 -10.56 4.37
N LEU A 118 7.31 -9.43 4.48
CA LEU A 118 7.93 -8.13 4.62
C LEU A 118 8.73 -7.99 5.92
N GLN A 119 8.25 -8.57 7.01
CA GLN A 119 8.94 -8.54 8.30
C GLN A 119 10.11 -9.53 8.32
N ASP A 120 9.83 -10.81 8.13
CA ASP A 120 10.76 -11.91 8.38
C ASP A 120 11.84 -12.02 7.31
N ASP A 121 11.49 -11.80 6.04
CA ASP A 121 12.41 -11.96 4.91
C ASP A 121 12.85 -10.59 4.34
N GLY A 122 12.13 -9.52 4.66
CA GLY A 122 12.46 -8.15 4.30
C GLY A 122 13.21 -7.43 5.42
N LEU A 123 12.48 -6.88 6.39
CA LEU A 123 13.00 -5.97 7.42
C LEU A 123 14.15 -6.58 8.25
N ILE A 124 14.10 -7.87 8.56
CA ILE A 124 15.18 -8.53 9.32
C ILE A 124 16.50 -8.58 8.54
N PHE A 125 16.44 -8.74 7.22
CA PHE A 125 17.62 -9.01 6.39
C PHE A 125 18.02 -7.86 5.46
N ALA A 126 17.18 -6.84 5.32
CA ALA A 126 17.46 -5.67 4.49
C ALA A 126 18.62 -4.84 5.07
N SER A 127 19.46 -4.32 4.18
CA SER A 127 20.66 -3.58 4.56
C SER A 127 20.44 -2.08 4.69
N GLY A 128 21.25 -1.43 5.53
CA GLY A 128 21.23 0.02 5.74
C GLY A 128 20.21 0.49 6.79
N GLU A 129 20.02 1.81 6.86
CA GLU A 129 19.18 2.45 7.87
C GLU A 129 17.71 2.45 7.46
N LYS A 130 16.82 2.04 8.39
CA LYS A 130 15.36 2.02 8.19
C LYS A 130 14.79 3.39 7.79
N GLU A 131 15.45 4.47 8.21
CA GLU A 131 14.96 5.84 8.10
C GLU A 131 15.37 6.50 6.78
N ASP A 132 16.21 5.81 6.00
CA ASP A 132 16.74 6.26 4.72
C ASP A 132 16.08 5.50 3.55
N LEU A 133 15.26 6.20 2.74
CA LEU A 133 14.65 5.62 1.52
C LEU A 133 15.66 5.21 0.45
N SER A 134 16.91 5.65 0.55
CA SER A 134 17.97 5.22 -0.36
C SER A 134 18.46 3.80 -0.03
N SER A 135 18.35 3.39 1.24
CA SER A 135 18.74 2.07 1.73
C SER A 135 17.72 0.99 1.38
N ASP A 136 18.12 -0.28 1.39
CA ASP A 136 17.19 -1.39 1.18
C ASP A 136 16.21 -1.52 2.35
N HIS A 137 16.69 -1.32 3.58
CA HIS A 137 15.85 -1.35 4.77
C HIS A 137 14.76 -0.29 4.72
N GLY A 138 15.10 0.96 4.39
CA GLY A 138 14.11 2.03 4.32
C GLY A 138 13.09 1.85 3.19
N LYS A 139 13.49 1.28 2.05
CA LYS A 139 12.55 0.89 0.97
C LYS A 139 11.57 -0.19 1.43
N VAL A 140 12.07 -1.25 2.08
CA VAL A 140 11.22 -2.32 2.62
C VAL A 140 10.30 -1.78 3.71
N TYR A 141 10.81 -0.92 4.60
CA TYR A 141 10.02 -0.28 5.65
C TYR A 141 8.92 0.60 5.05
N CYS A 142 9.24 1.44 4.07
CA CYS A 142 8.24 2.23 3.35
C CYS A 142 7.13 1.37 2.72
N ALA A 143 7.47 0.23 2.10
CA ALA A 143 6.43 -0.67 1.59
C ALA A 143 5.62 -1.33 2.70
N TYR A 144 6.29 -1.83 3.76
CA TYR A 144 5.64 -2.45 4.90
C TYR A 144 4.58 -1.55 5.51
N ILE A 145 4.94 -0.30 5.77
CA ILE A 145 4.05 0.63 6.41
C ILE A 145 2.86 1.04 5.52
N LEU A 146 3.07 1.27 4.21
CA LEU A 146 2.00 1.59 3.26
C LEU A 146 1.02 0.42 3.14
N LEU A 147 1.54 -0.80 2.99
CA LEU A 147 0.71 -2.01 2.84
C LEU A 147 -0.02 -2.36 4.13
N ASN A 148 0.59 -2.12 5.30
CA ASN A 148 -0.07 -2.33 6.58
C ASN A 148 -1.26 -1.38 6.78
N SER A 149 -1.11 -0.09 6.47
CA SER A 149 -2.22 0.86 6.52
C SER A 149 -3.29 0.57 5.45
N TYR A 150 -2.89 0.24 4.21
CA TYR A 150 -3.84 -0.05 3.14
C TYR A 150 -4.62 -1.35 3.39
N LEU A 151 -3.94 -2.48 3.58
CA LEU A 151 -4.58 -3.78 3.72
C LEU A 151 -5.12 -4.04 5.13
N GLY A 152 -4.37 -3.63 6.15
CA GLY A 152 -4.69 -3.88 7.55
C GLY A 152 -5.76 -2.92 8.08
N GLU A 153 -5.58 -1.63 7.84
CA GLU A 153 -6.48 -0.59 8.38
C GLU A 153 -7.56 -0.17 7.36
N GLY A 154 -7.27 -0.27 6.06
CA GLY A 154 -8.20 0.12 4.99
C GLY A 154 -8.01 1.53 4.48
N VAL A 155 -6.85 2.12 4.72
CA VAL A 155 -6.54 3.48 4.31
C VAL A 155 -6.26 3.50 2.81
N VAL A 156 -7.09 4.21 2.04
CA VAL A 156 -6.83 4.47 0.61
C VAL A 156 -6.08 5.79 0.49
N PHE A 157 -4.90 5.74 -0.11
CA PHE A 157 -4.00 6.89 -0.22
C PHE A 157 -4.32 7.76 -1.45
N SER A 158 -3.80 9.00 -1.46
CA SER A 158 -3.89 9.93 -2.57
C SER A 158 -2.63 10.76 -2.62
N ARG A 159 -1.94 10.77 -3.75
CA ARG A 159 -0.67 11.50 -3.92
C ARG A 159 -0.80 13.02 -3.82
N HIS A 160 -2.02 13.54 -3.96
CA HIS A 160 -2.31 14.97 -3.88
C HIS A 160 -2.67 15.45 -2.47
N LYS A 161 -2.78 14.53 -1.51
CA LYS A 161 -3.04 14.89 -0.11
C LYS A 161 -1.72 15.05 0.65
N GLN A 162 -1.65 16.08 1.46
CA GLN A 162 -0.58 16.21 2.44
C GLN A 162 -0.90 15.31 3.63
N TYR A 163 0.02 14.39 3.94
CA TYR A 163 -0.06 13.54 5.11
C TYR A 163 0.87 14.14 6.19
N PRO A 164 0.38 14.55 7.37
CA PRO A 164 1.24 14.78 8.51
C PRO A 164 2.11 13.54 8.74
N THR A 165 3.37 13.77 9.11
CA THR A 165 4.46 12.81 9.29
C THR A 165 4.22 11.69 10.31
N SER A 166 3.00 11.54 10.82
CA SER A 166 2.62 10.67 11.93
C SER A 166 1.51 9.67 11.60
N PHE A 167 0.96 9.69 10.38
CA PHE A 167 -0.13 8.77 10.05
C PHE A 167 0.35 7.33 10.04
N ILE A 168 1.60 7.13 9.64
CA ILE A 168 2.16 5.81 9.45
C ILE A 168 2.99 5.33 10.66
N HIS A 169 3.55 6.25 11.46
CA HIS A 169 4.38 5.95 12.63
C HIS A 169 3.60 5.62 13.93
N ARG A 170 2.32 5.22 13.84
CA ARG A 170 1.53 4.80 15.02
C ARG A 170 1.88 3.39 15.50
N GLU A 171 3.16 3.08 15.67
CA GLU A 171 3.55 1.91 16.45
C GLU A 171 3.21 2.20 17.93
N GLY A 172 2.12 1.61 18.43
CA GLY A 172 1.86 1.49 19.87
C GLY A 172 0.73 2.33 20.48
N LYS A 173 0.13 3.31 19.78
CA LYS A 173 -1.11 3.93 20.28
C LYS A 173 -2.32 3.11 19.84
N LYS A 174 -2.77 2.19 20.72
CA LYS A 174 -4.11 1.57 20.62
C LYS A 174 -5.11 2.69 20.37
N ILE A 175 -5.64 2.78 19.15
CA ILE A 175 -6.77 3.65 18.85
C ILE A 175 -7.88 3.11 19.76
N LYS A 176 -8.22 3.86 20.82
CA LYS A 176 -9.42 3.57 21.60
C LYS A 176 -10.54 3.54 20.58
N ALA A 177 -11.17 2.38 20.41
CA ALA A 177 -12.29 2.23 19.51
C ALA A 177 -13.28 3.36 19.82
N THR A 178 -13.34 4.36 18.95
CA THR A 178 -14.40 5.36 19.01
C THR A 178 -15.66 4.55 18.87
N LYS A 179 -16.44 4.49 19.95
CA LYS A 179 -17.73 3.84 20.00
C LYS A 179 -18.56 4.52 18.90
N VAL A 180 -18.61 3.91 17.72
CA VAL A 180 -19.53 4.32 16.66
C VAL A 180 -20.89 4.21 17.31
N GLN A 181 -21.48 5.36 17.65
CA GLN A 181 -22.86 5.39 18.08
C GLN A 181 -23.64 4.72 16.96
N ALA A 182 -24.34 3.64 17.32
CA ALA A 182 -25.18 2.93 16.40
C ALA A 182 -26.07 3.97 15.72
N VAL A 183 -25.86 4.18 14.42
CA VAL A 183 -26.77 4.95 13.58
C VAL A 183 -28.11 4.26 13.76
N ALA A 184 -29.08 5.02 14.29
CA ALA A 184 -30.42 4.53 14.53
C ALA A 184 -30.94 3.82 13.28
N LYS A 185 -31.52 2.63 13.52
CA LYS A 185 -32.20 1.81 12.53
C LYS A 185 -33.03 2.72 11.61
N PRO A 186 -32.91 2.62 10.27
CA PRO A 186 -33.83 3.30 9.38
C PRO A 186 -35.25 2.92 9.78
N ILE A 187 -36.08 3.94 10.08
CA ILE A 187 -37.51 3.76 10.28
C ILE A 187 -38.05 3.28 8.93
N LEU A 188 -38.39 1.99 8.87
CA LEU A 188 -39.17 1.43 7.77
C LEU A 188 -40.47 2.24 7.64
N PRO A 189 -40.80 2.78 6.46
CA PRO A 189 -42.10 3.36 6.21
C PRO A 189 -43.17 2.31 6.51
N SER A 190 -44.11 2.67 7.38
CA SER A 190 -45.29 1.88 7.70
C SER A 190 -46.05 1.53 6.43
N GLU A 191 -46.47 0.27 6.34
CA GLU A 191 -47.27 -0.33 5.28
C GLU A 191 -48.44 0.57 4.87
N GLY A 192 -48.32 1.17 3.67
CA GLY A 192 -49.43 1.80 2.97
C GLY A 192 -50.22 0.74 2.21
N LYS A 193 -51.54 0.76 2.41
CA LYS A 193 -52.58 -0.10 1.81
C LYS A 193 -52.37 -0.41 0.31
N PRO A 194 -52.83 -1.59 -0.15
CA PRO A 194 -52.78 -1.97 -1.56
C PRO A 194 -53.77 -1.14 -2.39
N ASN A 195 -53.25 -0.29 -3.27
CA ASN A 195 -54.02 0.28 -4.37
C ASN A 195 -53.74 -0.50 -5.65
N GLN A 196 -54.81 -1.19 -6.05
CA GLN A 196 -55.25 -1.67 -7.36
C GLN A 196 -54.28 -1.56 -8.55
N ALA A 197 -54.20 -2.70 -9.23
CA ALA A 197 -53.49 -2.96 -10.48
C ALA A 197 -53.76 -1.93 -11.57
N ALA A 198 -52.67 -1.34 -12.09
CA ALA A 198 -52.63 -0.73 -13.40
C ALA A 198 -51.92 -1.71 -14.36
N THR A 199 -52.70 -2.24 -15.29
CA THR A 199 -52.29 -3.04 -16.44
C THR A 199 -51.28 -2.26 -17.29
N TYR A 200 -50.05 -2.77 -17.41
CA TYR A 200 -49.05 -2.25 -18.35
C TYR A 200 -49.08 -3.11 -19.61
N SER A 201 -49.42 -2.48 -20.74
CA SER A 201 -49.47 -3.12 -22.06
C SER A 201 -48.08 -3.24 -22.65
N ASP A 202 -47.79 -4.42 -23.20
CA ASP A 202 -46.65 -4.69 -24.07
C ASP A 202 -46.59 -3.71 -25.25
N GLN A 203 -45.47 -3.00 -25.37
CA GLN A 203 -45.03 -2.46 -26.67
C GLN A 203 -43.57 -2.85 -26.90
N GLN A 204 -43.44 -3.86 -27.75
CA GLN A 204 -42.21 -4.38 -28.34
C GLN A 204 -41.81 -3.49 -29.53
N PRO A 205 -40.57 -2.96 -29.60
CA PRO A 205 -40.04 -2.42 -30.84
C PRO A 205 -39.23 -3.48 -31.59
N SER A 206 -39.75 -3.81 -32.76
CA SER A 206 -39.15 -4.60 -33.82
C SER A 206 -37.90 -3.92 -34.40
N GLY A 207 -36.84 -4.70 -34.58
CA GLY A 207 -35.96 -4.72 -35.75
C GLY A 207 -35.26 -3.44 -36.21
N VAL A 208 -33.93 -3.40 -36.10
CA VAL A 208 -33.06 -2.79 -37.13
C VAL A 208 -31.86 -3.70 -37.36
N THR A 209 -31.65 -4.01 -38.63
CA THR A 209 -30.63 -4.87 -39.24
C THR A 209 -29.29 -4.13 -39.45
N ASP A 210 -28.17 -4.79 -39.13
CA ASP A 210 -26.85 -4.61 -39.75
C ASP A 210 -26.91 -4.91 -41.27
N PRO A 211 -26.09 -4.31 -42.18
CA PRO A 211 -24.63 -4.55 -42.23
C PRO A 211 -23.72 -3.49 -42.91
N SER A 212 -22.42 -3.52 -42.59
CA SER A 212 -21.29 -3.10 -43.49
C SER A 212 -19.95 -3.41 -42.81
N VAL A 213 -19.23 -4.49 -43.11
CA VAL A 213 -18.30 -4.72 -44.24
C VAL A 213 -17.41 -3.51 -44.56
N SER A 214 -16.13 -3.61 -44.20
CA SER A 214 -15.02 -2.84 -44.78
C SER A 214 -13.73 -3.64 -44.65
N THR A 215 -13.36 -4.31 -45.73
CA THR A 215 -12.03 -4.88 -46.01
C THR A 215 -11.02 -3.75 -46.21
N GLY A 216 -9.86 -3.83 -45.58
CA GLY A 216 -8.73 -2.93 -45.85
C GLY A 216 -7.41 -3.68 -45.67
N SER A 217 -6.88 -4.17 -46.79
CA SER A 217 -5.49 -4.62 -46.94
C SER A 217 -4.69 -3.48 -47.58
N PHE A 218 -3.54 -3.15 -47.01
CA PHE A 218 -2.29 -2.84 -47.69
C PHE A 218 -1.13 -3.04 -46.71
#